data_AF-A0A484MPN1-F1
#
_entry.id   AF-A0A484MPN1-F1
#
_cell.length_a   1.000
_cell.length_b   1.000
_cell.length_c   1.000
_cell.angle_alpha   90.00
_cell.angle_beta   90.00
_cell.angle_gamma   90.00
#
_symmetry.space_group_name_H-M   'P 1'
#
loop_
_entity.id
_entity.type
_entity.pdbx_description
1 polymer ?
#
loop_
_entity_poly.entity_id
_entity_poly.type
_entity_poly.pdbx_seq_one_letter_code
_entity_poly.pdbx_strand_id
1 'polypeptide(L)'
;MAQSSDPLASLPSGVKLLLRNLHNLIPEKLTDSNYPAWSLNVKTALEANLLLGWIDGHEAAPPKILSNDGKENPNPEFQTWIVIDTQIRACLLAVINPSVHKHVRNFTTSADLWNALGARYNFVSTAHIYQLRDKLHTLRKGTKTITQYLDEVATILTDLDALNEVIPERDVVNAVIRGLPHEYSSFKQNIRMNNENISLNQLSPL
;
A
#
# COMPACT_ATOMS: atom_id res chain seq x y z
N MET A 1 47.30 -8.23 1.34
CA MET A 1 46.09 -7.81 2.09
C MET A 1 45.07 -7.37 1.06
N ALA A 2 44.01 -8.13 0.84
CA ALA A 2 42.96 -7.76 -0.11
C ALA A 2 42.22 -6.54 0.43
N GLN A 3 42.22 -5.44 -0.33
CA GLN A 3 41.43 -4.26 0.00
C GLN A 3 39.96 -4.68 0.02
N SER A 4 39.32 -4.57 1.18
CA SER A 4 37.88 -4.65 1.36
C SER A 4 37.23 -3.52 0.55
N SER A 5 36.98 -3.75 -0.74
CA SER A 5 36.22 -2.85 -1.58
C SER A 5 34.79 -2.86 -1.03
N ASP A 6 34.33 -1.74 -0.48
CA ASP A 6 32.93 -1.60 -0.07
C ASP A 6 32.06 -1.91 -1.31
N PRO A 7 31.28 -2.99 -1.33
CA PRO A 7 30.49 -3.37 -2.50
C PRO A 7 29.38 -2.35 -2.80
N LEU A 8 29.09 -1.46 -1.85
CA LEU A 8 28.20 -0.33 -2.06
C LEU A 8 28.93 0.86 -2.68
N ALA A 9 30.26 0.91 -2.77
CA ALA A 9 31.03 2.06 -3.26
C ALA A 9 30.57 2.55 -4.64
N SER A 10 30.16 1.63 -5.53
CA SER A 10 29.65 1.91 -6.86
C SER A 10 28.23 2.47 -6.91
N LEU A 11 27.45 2.36 -5.82
CA LEU A 11 26.11 2.92 -5.76
C LEU A 11 26.15 4.44 -5.61
N PRO A 12 25.26 5.18 -6.32
CA PRO A 12 25.08 6.61 -6.11
C PRO A 12 24.80 6.91 -4.63
N SER A 13 25.38 7.99 -4.10
CA SER A 13 25.21 8.39 -2.69
C SER A 13 23.73 8.51 -2.27
N GLY A 14 22.85 8.90 -3.18
CA GLY A 14 21.40 8.95 -2.96
C GLY A 14 20.78 7.58 -2.68
N VAL A 15 21.21 6.54 -3.39
CA VAL A 15 20.75 5.15 -3.18
C VAL A 15 21.20 4.64 -1.82
N LYS A 16 22.43 4.94 -1.39
CA LYS A 16 22.93 4.59 -0.04
C LYS A 16 22.11 5.24 1.07
N LEU A 17 21.76 6.52 0.88
CA LEU A 17 20.94 7.26 1.84
C LEU A 17 19.51 6.72 1.87
N LEU A 18 18.93 6.36 0.73
CA LEU A 18 17.61 5.75 0.68
C LEU A 18 17.57 4.41 1.41
N LEU A 19 18.53 3.52 1.14
CA LEU A 19 18.59 2.21 1.81
C LEU A 19 18.72 2.36 3.34
N ARG A 20 19.37 3.42 3.81
CA ARG A 20 19.46 3.73 5.24
C ARG A 20 18.20 4.38 5.82
N ASN A 21 17.37 5.02 5.00
CA ASN A 21 16.26 5.86 5.43
C ASN A 21 14.89 5.46 4.87
N LEU A 22 14.74 4.33 4.17
CA LEU A 22 13.45 3.94 3.58
C LEU A 22 12.33 3.87 4.64
N HIS A 23 12.66 3.43 5.85
CA HIS A 23 11.74 3.41 6.98
C HIS A 23 11.21 4.79 7.40
N ASN A 24 11.92 5.87 7.06
CA ASN A 24 11.48 7.26 7.29
C ASN A 24 10.60 7.80 6.15
N LEU A 25 10.65 7.17 4.97
CA LEU A 25 9.88 7.57 3.79
C LEU A 25 8.54 6.85 3.70
N ILE A 26 8.41 5.71 4.41
CA ILE A 26 7.19 4.91 4.44
C ILE A 26 6.51 5.14 5.79
N PRO A 27 5.47 6.01 5.86
CA PRO A 27 4.88 6.44 7.12
C PRO A 27 4.21 5.31 7.90
N GLU A 28 3.68 4.30 7.20
CA GLU A 28 2.99 3.16 7.79
C GLU A 28 3.65 1.84 7.40
N LYS A 29 3.80 0.93 8.36
CA LYS A 29 4.26 -0.43 8.08
C LYS A 29 3.12 -1.26 7.49
N LEU A 30 3.46 -2.22 6.62
CA LEU A 30 2.47 -3.14 6.06
C LEU A 30 1.75 -3.94 7.14
N THR A 31 0.43 -3.91 7.10
CA THR A 31 -0.49 -4.72 7.90
C THR A 31 -1.37 -5.59 6.99
N ASP A 32 -2.28 -6.37 7.59
CA ASP A 32 -3.25 -7.16 6.82
C ASP A 32 -4.31 -6.29 6.10
N SER A 33 -4.44 -5.02 6.46
CA SER A 33 -5.45 -4.13 5.89
C SER A 33 -4.90 -3.11 4.90
N ASN A 34 -3.70 -2.55 5.06
CA ASN A 34 -3.27 -1.33 4.35
C ASN A 34 -2.43 -1.54 3.06
N TYR A 35 -2.43 -2.73 2.45
CA TYR A 35 -1.55 -3.03 1.32
C TYR A 35 -1.62 -2.06 0.13
N PRO A 36 -2.78 -1.59 -0.35
CA PRO A 36 -2.83 -0.71 -1.52
C PRO A 36 -2.07 0.59 -1.30
N ALA A 37 -2.38 1.30 -0.20
CA ALA A 37 -1.68 2.52 0.20
C ALA A 37 -0.19 2.26 0.48
N TRP A 38 0.13 1.21 1.24
CA TRP A 38 1.52 0.84 1.54
C TRP A 38 2.33 0.56 0.27
N SER A 39 1.78 -0.23 -0.65
CA SER A 39 2.46 -0.63 -1.88
C SER A 39 2.70 0.56 -2.80
N LEU A 40 1.76 1.51 -2.87
CA LEU A 40 1.92 2.75 -3.61
C LEU A 40 3.06 3.61 -3.04
N ASN A 41 3.14 3.75 -1.71
CA ASN A 41 4.20 4.50 -1.05
C ASN A 41 5.57 3.88 -1.31
N VAL A 42 5.69 2.55 -1.20
CA VAL A 42 6.96 1.86 -1.47
C VAL A 42 7.37 1.98 -2.93
N LYS A 43 6.44 1.77 -3.88
CA LYS A 43 6.73 1.94 -5.32
C LYS A 43 7.21 3.36 -5.62
N THR A 44 6.48 4.37 -5.14
CA THR A 44 6.84 5.79 -5.34
C THR A 44 8.23 6.11 -4.80
N ALA A 45 8.56 5.62 -3.60
CA ALA A 45 9.86 5.87 -2.98
C ALA A 45 11.00 5.20 -3.78
N LEU A 46 10.81 3.98 -4.27
CA LEU A 46 11.81 3.27 -5.07
C LEU A 46 11.94 3.86 -6.47
N GLU A 47 10.84 4.23 -7.10
CA GLU A 47 10.81 4.86 -8.43
C GLU A 47 11.53 6.21 -8.43
N ALA A 48 11.33 7.03 -7.39
CA ALA A 48 12.04 8.30 -7.20
C ALA A 48 13.57 8.14 -7.13
N ASN A 49 14.08 6.92 -6.94
CA ASN A 49 15.50 6.60 -6.82
C ASN A 49 15.99 5.60 -7.87
N LEU A 50 15.18 5.33 -8.90
CA LEU A 50 15.49 4.35 -9.96
C LEU A 50 15.74 2.93 -9.44
N LEU A 51 15.09 2.54 -8.34
CA LEU A 51 15.23 1.22 -7.73
C LEU A 51 14.02 0.30 -7.96
N LEU A 52 12.97 0.79 -8.64
CA LEU A 52 11.76 0.01 -8.90
C LEU A 52 12.07 -1.31 -9.64
N GLY A 53 13.05 -1.28 -10.54
CA GLY A 53 13.51 -2.42 -11.33
C GLY A 53 13.91 -3.66 -10.52
N TRP A 54 14.33 -3.46 -9.26
CA TRP A 54 14.78 -4.54 -8.38
C TRP A 54 13.63 -5.34 -7.77
N ILE A 55 12.46 -4.71 -7.58
CA ILE A 55 11.29 -5.35 -6.99
C ILE A 55 10.28 -5.84 -8.02
N ASP A 56 10.30 -5.28 -9.24
CA ASP A 56 9.44 -5.72 -10.34
C ASP A 56 10.14 -6.73 -11.28
N GLY A 57 11.45 -6.94 -11.10
CA GLY A 57 12.24 -7.95 -11.81
C GLY A 57 12.89 -7.47 -13.11
N HIS A 58 12.82 -6.18 -13.46
CA HIS A 58 13.57 -5.65 -14.60
C HIS A 58 15.09 -5.73 -14.40
N GLU A 59 15.57 -5.59 -13.15
CA GLU A 59 16.98 -5.75 -12.78
C GLU A 59 17.29 -7.23 -12.50
N ALA A 60 17.40 -8.02 -13.57
CA ALA A 60 17.63 -9.45 -13.48
C ALA A 60 19.04 -9.79 -12.93
N ALA A 61 19.11 -10.84 -12.12
CA ALA A 61 20.39 -11.32 -11.60
C ALA A 61 21.30 -11.80 -12.74
N PRO A 62 22.54 -11.30 -12.85
CA PRO A 62 23.46 -11.78 -13.86
C PRO A 62 23.93 -13.21 -13.53
N PRO A 63 24.55 -13.93 -14.49
CA PRO A 63 25.05 -15.28 -14.24
C PRO A 63 26.04 -15.31 -13.07
N LYS A 64 25.92 -16.30 -12.18
CA LYS A 64 26.83 -16.45 -11.03
C LYS A 64 28.28 -16.72 -11.45
N ILE A 65 28.43 -17.42 -12.57
CA ILE A 65 29.70 -17.92 -13.09
C ILE A 65 29.77 -17.51 -14.57
N LEU A 66 30.92 -16.99 -14.98
CA LEU A 66 31.27 -16.74 -16.37
C LEU A 66 32.15 -17.89 -16.86
N SER A 67 31.79 -18.48 -18.00
CA SER A 67 32.62 -19.47 -18.69
C SER A 67 33.41 -18.79 -19.79
N ASN A 68 34.68 -18.49 -19.53
CA ASN A 68 35.61 -17.98 -20.53
C ASN A 68 36.70 -19.02 -20.76
N ASP A 69 36.89 -19.45 -22.01
CA ASP A 69 37.93 -20.41 -22.42
C ASP A 69 37.94 -21.72 -21.61
N GLY A 70 36.76 -22.25 -21.28
CA GLY A 70 36.61 -23.50 -20.52
C GLY A 70 36.95 -23.40 -19.03
N LYS A 71 37.21 -22.20 -18.50
CA LYS A 71 37.38 -21.94 -17.07
C LYS A 71 36.15 -21.23 -16.51
N GLU A 72 35.59 -21.81 -15.46
CA GLU A 72 34.53 -21.22 -14.65
C GLU A 72 35.11 -20.18 -13.68
N ASN A 73 34.76 -18.91 -13.87
CA ASN A 73 35.17 -17.81 -12.98
C ASN A 73 33.94 -17.17 -12.33
N PRO A 74 33.99 -16.81 -11.02
CA PRO A 74 32.93 -16.07 -10.37
C PRO A 74 32.66 -14.73 -11.06
N ASN A 75 31.38 -14.38 -11.27
CA ASN A 75 31.01 -13.10 -11.85
C ASN A 75 31.03 -11.99 -10.78
N PRO A 76 31.89 -10.96 -10.89
CA PRO A 76 31.88 -9.83 -9.96
C PRO A 76 30.57 -9.03 -10.00
N GLU A 77 29.90 -8.95 -11.16
CA GLU A 77 28.60 -8.26 -11.28
C GLU A 77 27.51 -8.95 -10.47
N PHE A 78 27.55 -10.29 -10.38
CA PHE A 78 26.63 -11.05 -9.55
C PHE A 78 26.83 -10.77 -8.06
N GLN A 79 28.07 -10.56 -7.62
CA GLN A 79 28.35 -10.17 -6.23
C GLN A 79 27.78 -8.78 -5.92
N THR A 80 27.97 -7.81 -6.81
CA THR A 80 27.37 -6.48 -6.67
C THR A 80 25.85 -6.55 -6.66
N TRP A 81 25.25 -7.31 -7.57
CA TRP A 81 23.81 -7.49 -7.65
C TRP A 81 23.23 -8.06 -6.34
N ILE A 82 23.86 -9.12 -5.79
CA ILE A 82 23.44 -9.73 -4.51
C ILE A 82 23.41 -8.70 -3.38
N VAL A 83 24.42 -7.85 -3.32
CA VAL A 83 24.53 -6.86 -2.25
C VAL A 83 23.39 -5.86 -2.35
N ILE A 84 23.10 -5.34 -3.55
CA ILE A 84 22.02 -4.38 -3.78
C ILE A 84 20.67 -5.01 -3.47
N ASP A 85 20.38 -6.18 -4.04
CA ASP A 85 19.14 -6.92 -3.80
C ASP A 85 18.93 -7.21 -2.30
N THR A 86 19.98 -7.61 -1.59
CA THR A 86 19.91 -7.89 -0.16
C THR A 86 19.62 -6.64 0.66
N GLN A 87 20.16 -5.47 0.27
CA GLN A 87 19.84 -4.22 0.93
C GLN A 87 18.40 -3.80 0.69
N ILE A 88 17.89 -3.93 -0.54
CA ILE A 88 16.49 -3.61 -0.87
C ILE A 88 15.56 -4.55 -0.10
N ARG A 89 15.88 -5.85 -0.03
CA ARG A 89 15.16 -6.83 0.78
C ARG A 89 15.15 -6.43 2.27
N ALA A 90 16.28 -6.01 2.81
CA ALA A 90 16.35 -5.52 4.20
C ALA A 90 15.47 -4.28 4.42
N CYS A 91 15.43 -3.37 3.46
CA CYS A 91 14.57 -2.19 3.51
C CYS A 91 13.08 -2.56 3.49
N LEU A 92 12.68 -3.47 2.59
CA LEU A 92 11.32 -4.01 2.54
C LEU A 92 10.92 -4.63 3.89
N LEU A 93 11.80 -5.44 4.49
CA LEU A 93 11.56 -6.00 5.83
C LEU A 93 11.37 -4.92 6.91
N ALA A 94 12.10 -3.82 6.85
CA ALA A 94 11.98 -2.73 7.82
C ALA A 94 10.63 -2.00 7.77
N VAL A 95 9.99 -1.97 6.59
CA VAL A 95 8.68 -1.31 6.35
C VAL A 95 7.50 -2.27 6.44
N ILE A 96 7.72 -3.48 6.96
CA ILE A 96 6.70 -4.50 7.20
C ILE A 96 6.47 -4.66 8.70
N ASN A 97 5.22 -4.90 9.13
CA ASN A 97 4.93 -5.10 10.54
C ASN A 97 5.50 -6.46 11.03
N PRO A 98 6.00 -6.56 12.28
CA PRO A 98 6.40 -7.84 12.89
C PRO A 98 5.38 -8.98 12.76
N SER A 99 4.08 -8.69 12.73
CA SER A 99 3.04 -9.71 12.52
C SER A 99 3.15 -10.40 11.15
N VAL A 100 3.57 -9.66 10.12
CA VAL A 100 3.72 -10.14 8.74
C VAL A 100 5.04 -10.90 8.54
N HIS A 101 6.06 -10.65 9.36
CA HIS A 101 7.40 -11.25 9.23
C HIS A 101 7.42 -12.78 9.22
N LYS A 102 6.42 -13.43 9.83
CA LYS A 102 6.30 -14.90 9.85
C LYS A 102 6.07 -15.49 8.46
N HIS A 103 5.55 -14.71 7.52
CA HIS A 103 5.16 -15.17 6.20
C HIS A 103 6.21 -14.90 5.11
N VAL A 104 7.31 -14.22 5.44
CA VAL A 104 8.27 -13.69 4.45
C VAL A 104 9.68 -14.28 4.54
N ARG A 105 9.92 -15.23 5.47
CA ARG A 105 11.27 -15.74 5.76
C ARG A 105 11.91 -16.57 4.64
N ASN A 106 11.11 -17.07 3.70
CA ASN A 106 11.58 -18.01 2.68
C ASN A 106 11.98 -17.34 1.36
N PHE A 107 11.81 -16.02 1.24
CA PHE A 107 12.08 -15.31 -0.02
C PHE A 107 13.54 -14.85 -0.09
N THR A 108 14.21 -15.26 -1.16
CA THR A 108 15.65 -15.09 -1.35
C THR A 108 16.03 -13.86 -2.16
N THR A 109 15.08 -13.22 -2.85
CA THR A 109 15.27 -11.97 -3.59
C THR A 109 14.25 -10.92 -3.15
N SER A 110 14.56 -9.64 -3.39
CA SER A 110 13.65 -8.54 -3.13
C SER A 110 12.40 -8.61 -4.01
N ALA A 111 12.53 -9.03 -5.28
CA ALA A 111 11.42 -9.29 -6.19
C ALA A 111 10.50 -10.42 -5.69
N ASP A 112 11.05 -11.55 -5.25
CA ASP A 112 10.25 -12.66 -4.70
C ASP A 112 9.46 -12.23 -3.47
N LEU A 113 10.11 -11.48 -2.57
CA LEU A 113 9.48 -10.93 -1.38
C LEU A 113 8.33 -9.99 -1.76
N TRP A 114 8.58 -9.06 -2.69
CA TRP A 114 7.60 -8.09 -3.16
C TRP A 114 6.38 -8.77 -3.76
N ASN A 115 6.59 -9.73 -4.67
CA ASN A 115 5.52 -10.48 -5.32
C ASN A 115 4.70 -11.31 -4.32
N ALA A 116 5.34 -11.94 -3.35
CA ALA A 116 4.64 -12.69 -2.32
C ALA A 116 3.77 -11.80 -1.41
N LEU A 117 4.26 -10.62 -1.06
CA LEU A 117 3.47 -9.63 -0.32
C LEU A 117 2.25 -9.21 -1.13
N GLY A 118 2.43 -8.91 -2.42
CA GLY A 118 1.33 -8.59 -3.32
C GLY A 118 0.30 -9.70 -3.42
N ALA A 119 0.72 -10.93 -3.69
CA ALA A 119 -0.20 -12.06 -3.83
C ALA A 119 -1.05 -12.28 -2.58
N ARG A 120 -0.48 -12.11 -1.39
CA ARG A 120 -1.18 -12.35 -0.13
C ARG A 120 -2.03 -11.15 0.30
N TYR A 121 -1.43 -9.98 0.39
CA TYR A 121 -2.03 -8.83 1.06
C TYR A 121 -2.93 -8.00 0.14
N ASN A 122 -2.71 -8.04 -1.18
CA ASN A 122 -3.61 -7.39 -2.12
C ASN A 122 -5.02 -7.99 -2.06
N PHE A 123 -5.13 -9.32 -2.00
CA PHE A 123 -6.42 -10.00 -1.89
C PHE A 123 -7.15 -9.64 -0.59
N VAL A 124 -6.43 -9.66 0.55
CA VAL A 124 -7.02 -9.35 1.86
C VAL A 124 -7.50 -7.90 1.93
N SER A 125 -6.68 -6.94 1.51
CA SER A 125 -7.06 -5.53 1.47
C SER A 125 -8.22 -5.28 0.50
N THR A 126 -8.23 -5.93 -0.66
CA THR A 126 -9.35 -5.82 -1.62
C THR A 126 -10.64 -6.36 -1.02
N ALA A 127 -10.60 -7.51 -0.34
CA ALA A 127 -11.77 -8.04 0.37
C ALA A 127 -12.25 -7.08 1.48
N HIS A 128 -11.32 -6.45 2.19
CA HIS A 128 -11.65 -5.46 3.21
C HIS A 128 -12.30 -4.20 2.62
N ILE A 129 -11.79 -3.69 1.49
CA ILE A 129 -12.43 -2.60 0.73
C ILE A 129 -13.87 -2.96 0.36
N TYR A 130 -14.10 -4.17 -0.15
CA TYR A 130 -15.44 -4.63 -0.47
C TYR A 130 -16.36 -4.69 0.76
N GLN A 131 -15.86 -5.20 1.89
CA GLN A 131 -16.61 -5.23 3.15
C GLN A 131 -16.98 -3.84 3.64
N LEU A 132 -16.06 -2.87 3.57
CA LEU A 132 -16.31 -1.49 3.98
C LEU A 132 -17.33 -0.81 3.05
N ARG A 133 -17.23 -1.02 1.73
CA ARG A 133 -18.22 -0.54 0.76
C ARG A 133 -19.62 -1.13 1.01
N ASP A 134 -19.69 -2.44 1.25
CA ASP A 134 -20.96 -3.09 1.57
C ASP A 134 -21.54 -2.57 2.90
N LYS A 135 -20.69 -2.41 3.92
CA LYS A 135 -21.09 -1.81 5.20
C LYS A 135 -21.64 -0.40 5.00
N LEU A 136 -21.01 0.43 4.17
CA LEU A 136 -21.50 1.77 3.86
C LEU A 136 -22.89 1.74 3.20
N HIS A 137 -23.11 0.84 2.23
CA HIS A 137 -24.38 0.75 1.50
C HIS A 137 -25.52 0.13 2.34
N THR A 138 -25.19 -0.79 3.23
CA THR A 138 -26.14 -1.49 4.10
C THR A 138 -26.39 -0.78 5.43
N LEU A 139 -25.55 0.18 5.81
CA LEU A 139 -25.69 0.94 7.05
C LEU A 139 -27.07 1.61 7.11
N ARG A 140 -27.71 1.47 8.27
CA ARG A 140 -29.00 2.12 8.59
C ARG A 140 -28.85 2.90 9.88
N LYS A 141 -29.48 4.08 9.95
CA LYS A 141 -29.61 4.84 11.22
C LYS A 141 -30.32 3.98 12.26
N GLY A 142 -31.42 3.33 11.88
CA GLY A 142 -32.23 2.53 12.80
C GLY A 142 -32.67 3.36 14.01
N THR A 143 -32.39 2.86 15.22
CA THR A 143 -32.68 3.51 16.50
C THR A 143 -31.61 4.50 16.96
N LYS A 144 -30.49 4.64 16.23
CA LYS A 144 -29.39 5.54 16.57
C LYS A 144 -29.79 7.01 16.37
N THR A 145 -29.09 7.92 17.05
CA THR A 145 -29.18 9.34 16.71
C THR A 145 -28.56 9.60 15.33
N ILE A 146 -28.92 10.73 14.71
CA ILE A 146 -28.34 11.12 13.43
C ILE A 146 -26.82 11.31 13.53
N THR A 147 -26.33 11.90 14.62
CA THR A 147 -24.90 12.08 14.89
C THR A 147 -24.17 10.75 14.96
N GLN A 148 -24.66 9.78 15.76
CA GLN A 148 -24.05 8.45 15.86
C GLN A 148 -23.99 7.74 14.51
N TYR A 149 -25.05 7.87 13.71
CA TYR A 149 -25.08 7.33 12.36
C TYR A 149 -24.05 7.98 11.44
N LEU A 150 -23.93 9.31 11.47
CA LEU A 150 -22.94 10.04 10.67
C LEU A 150 -21.50 9.76 11.13
N ASP A 151 -21.26 9.58 12.43
CA ASP A 151 -19.95 9.19 12.97
C ASP A 151 -19.53 7.80 12.48
N GLU A 152 -20.47 6.85 12.41
CA GLU A 152 -20.20 5.52 11.83
C GLU A 152 -19.90 5.60 10.33
N VAL A 153 -20.60 6.46 9.57
CA VAL A 153 -20.29 6.72 8.16
C VAL A 153 -18.89 7.32 8.03
N ALA A 154 -18.56 8.35 8.82
CA ALA A 154 -17.26 8.99 8.80
C ALA A 154 -16.13 8.01 9.14
N THR A 155 -16.34 7.11 10.10
CA THR A 155 -15.37 6.05 10.43
C THR A 155 -15.12 5.13 9.24
N ILE A 156 -16.17 4.69 8.54
CA ILE A 156 -16.03 3.84 7.35
C ILE A 156 -15.30 4.58 6.22
N LEU A 157 -15.57 5.87 6.03
CA LEU A 157 -14.88 6.68 5.01
C LEU A 157 -13.40 6.87 5.34
N THR A 158 -13.05 7.12 6.60
CA THR A 158 -11.66 7.19 7.05
C THR A 158 -10.94 5.86 6.86
N ASP A 159 -11.60 4.74 7.17
CA ASP A 159 -11.04 3.40 6.96
C ASP A 159 -10.79 3.13 5.47
N LEU A 160 -11.68 3.58 4.57
CA LEU A 160 -11.49 3.46 3.12
C LEU A 160 -10.39 4.40 2.59
N ASP A 161 -10.31 5.63 3.09
CA ASP A 161 -9.26 6.58 2.74
C ASP A 161 -7.86 6.05 3.12
N ALA A 162 -7.74 5.42 4.28
CA ALA A 162 -6.52 4.73 4.70
C ALA A 162 -6.10 3.58 3.76
N LEU A 163 -7.04 3.03 2.98
CA LEU A 163 -6.79 2.03 1.94
C LEU A 163 -6.53 2.65 0.57
N ASN A 164 -6.42 3.98 0.49
CA ASN A 164 -6.33 4.76 -0.74
C ASN A 164 -7.55 4.53 -1.66
N GLU A 165 -8.72 4.31 -1.06
CA GLU A 165 -10.00 4.07 -1.74
C GLU A 165 -10.91 5.30 -1.58
N VAL A 166 -10.90 6.16 -2.59
CA VAL A 166 -11.70 7.39 -2.59
C VAL A 166 -13.09 7.14 -3.16
N ILE A 167 -14.12 7.32 -2.34
CA ILE A 167 -15.52 7.27 -2.79
C ILE A 167 -15.97 8.67 -3.24
N PRO A 168 -16.58 8.83 -4.43
CA PRO A 168 -17.17 10.09 -4.85
C PRO A 168 -18.20 10.60 -3.83
N GLU A 169 -18.16 11.88 -3.48
CA GLU A 169 -19.03 12.49 -2.46
C GLU A 169 -20.53 12.21 -2.72
N ARG A 170 -20.95 12.25 -3.99
CA ARG A 170 -22.31 11.88 -4.42
C ARG A 170 -22.71 10.47 -4.00
N ASP A 171 -21.80 9.50 -4.08
CA ASP A 171 -22.10 8.11 -3.74
C ASP A 171 -22.19 7.93 -2.22
N VAL A 172 -21.37 8.67 -1.46
CA VAL A 172 -21.48 8.77 0.00
C VAL A 172 -22.84 9.35 0.39
N VAL A 173 -23.23 10.50 -0.16
CA VAL A 173 -24.54 11.14 0.07
C VAL A 173 -25.68 10.17 -0.24
N ASN A 174 -25.60 9.47 -1.37
CA ASN A 174 -26.59 8.48 -1.77
C ASN A 174 -26.67 7.31 -0.78
N ALA A 175 -25.55 6.84 -0.24
CA ALA A 175 -25.52 5.80 0.79
C ALA A 175 -26.17 6.29 2.09
N VAL A 176 -25.81 7.50 2.54
CA VAL A 176 -26.35 8.12 3.75
C VAL A 176 -27.88 8.24 3.67
N ILE A 177 -28.41 8.78 2.57
CA ILE A 177 -29.85 8.98 2.34
C ILE A 177 -30.63 7.66 2.30
N ARG A 178 -30.03 6.61 1.70
CA ARG A 178 -30.63 5.27 1.69
C ARG A 178 -30.76 4.71 3.10
N GLY A 179 -29.81 4.99 3.99
CA GLY A 179 -29.80 4.48 5.35
C GLY A 179 -30.71 5.21 6.35
N LEU A 180 -31.24 6.38 5.98
CA LEU A 180 -32.19 7.11 6.84
C LEU A 180 -33.59 6.45 6.85
N PRO A 181 -34.34 6.50 7.95
CA PRO A 181 -35.73 6.01 8.03
C PRO A 181 -36.73 6.89 7.25
N HIS A 182 -37.98 6.42 7.14
CA HIS A 182 -39.05 7.11 6.38
C HIS A 182 -39.42 8.50 6.94
N GLU A 183 -39.18 8.74 8.23
CA GLU A 183 -39.37 10.04 8.88
C GLU A 183 -38.59 11.19 8.19
N TYR A 184 -37.50 10.87 7.47
CA TYR A 184 -36.72 11.82 6.69
C TYR A 184 -37.15 11.92 5.21
N SER A 185 -38.27 11.34 4.80
CA SER A 185 -38.70 11.24 3.38
C SER A 185 -38.69 12.59 2.63
N SER A 186 -39.20 13.66 3.22
CA SER A 186 -39.17 15.02 2.66
C SER A 186 -37.75 15.51 2.40
N PHE A 187 -36.84 15.23 3.33
CA PHE A 187 -35.41 15.57 3.21
C PHE A 187 -34.74 14.74 2.09
N LYS A 188 -35.04 13.44 2.00
CA LYS A 188 -34.54 12.58 0.91
C LYS A 188 -34.97 13.10 -0.47
N GLN A 189 -36.23 13.54 -0.57
CA GLN A 189 -36.80 14.05 -1.82
C GLN A 189 -36.18 15.38 -2.22
N ASN A 190 -35.96 16.28 -1.25
CA ASN A 190 -35.28 17.55 -1.48
C ASN A 190 -33.86 17.35 -2.02
N ILE A 191 -33.08 16.45 -1.39
CA ILE A 191 -31.71 16.18 -1.85
C ILE A 191 -31.70 15.59 -3.27
N ARG A 192 -32.59 14.63 -3.58
CA ARG A 192 -32.68 14.06 -4.93
C ARG A 192 -33.02 15.08 -6.01
N MET A 193 -33.77 16.12 -5.67
CA MET A 193 -34.17 17.18 -6.60
C MET A 193 -33.06 18.23 -6.80
N ASN A 194 -32.28 18.54 -5.76
CA ASN A 194 -31.22 19.57 -5.77
C ASN A 194 -29.85 19.04 -6.23
N ASN A 195 -29.84 18.17 -7.25
CA ASN A 195 -28.73 17.30 -7.66
C ASN A 195 -27.44 18.00 -8.17
N GLU A 196 -27.27 19.31 -8.01
CA GLU A 196 -26.16 20.07 -8.60
C GLU A 196 -24.95 20.30 -7.68
N ASN A 197 -25.06 20.28 -6.34
CA ASN A 197 -23.90 20.46 -5.44
C ASN A 197 -24.18 19.96 -4.01
N ILE A 198 -24.40 18.66 -3.80
CA ILE A 198 -24.66 18.13 -2.46
C ILE A 198 -23.34 17.80 -1.77
N SER A 199 -23.01 18.58 -0.74
CA SER A 199 -21.83 18.34 0.11
C SER A 199 -22.20 17.72 1.46
N LEU A 200 -21.32 16.87 2.00
CA LEU A 200 -21.44 16.23 3.32
C LEU A 200 -21.76 17.23 4.45
N ASN A 201 -21.28 18.47 4.34
CA ASN A 201 -21.54 19.53 5.32
C ASN A 201 -23.02 19.93 5.44
N GLN A 202 -23.84 19.65 4.41
CA GLN A 202 -25.28 19.94 4.42
C GLN A 202 -26.08 18.89 5.23
N LEU A 203 -25.45 17.77 5.61
CA LEU A 203 -26.07 16.70 6.41
C LEU A 203 -25.87 16.89 7.93
N SER A 204 -24.94 17.77 8.33
CA SER A 204 -24.59 18.05 9.73
C SER A 204 -25.65 18.79 10.57
N PRO A 205 -26.63 19.55 10.03
CA PRO A 205 -27.57 20.31 10.87
C PRO A 205 -28.91 19.61 11.17
N LEU A 206 -29.03 18.30 10.92
CA LEU A 206 -30.17 17.47 11.36
C LEU A 206 -29.94 16.87 12.75
#